data_AF-A0A8J6B6N9-F1
#
_entry.id   AF-A0A8J6B6N9-F1
#
_cell.length_a   1.000
_cell.length_b   1.000
_cell.length_c   1.000
_cell.angle_alpha   90.00
_cell.angle_beta   90.00
_cell.angle_gamma   90.00
#
_symmetry.space_group_name_H-M   'P 1'
#
loop_
_entity.id
_entity.type
_entity.pdbx_description
1 polymer ?
#
loop_
_entity_poly.entity_id
_entity_poly.type
_entity_poly.pdbx_seq_one_letter_code
_entity_poly.pdbx_strand_id
1 'polypeptide(L)'
;MGLTLQEVLVRALKKLEESSLQKFIEKLRVLEVREQYTKIPKDELTGKDPEHIAGLISTYYRDVYGAEVTLDILEDINEKKVREELQQDLMEVDTRRTPMFTAGGHFIDRHRADLIHGITNVDPVLYDLYRKGVLTKRQRDYIRRGNPGEKMRRLYESIGDWHYRKKEEVYNSFYKHNPRVIDDMEMQEDEPQLEEGFGVTFIDRHRSDLVIRITDVDPVLRDLRDQKVLTQKQYDDVMEKPTNQEKMEELCDVISHWEDAGKYKAYITLRRLNKHLITDLEMKDKMWREVKLPDLRAGDHFIDRHRADLIHGITDVDPVVDDLFRKDLLTIKEQDYIMRPGEPEEKMRRLYAIIRVRDYWDKEEVYNSLYKYNPHVIDDLKIQENESQLEEGKC
;
A
#
# COMPACT_ATOMS: atom_id res chain seq x y z
N MET A 1 -0.34 -18.21 15.40
CA MET A 1 0.99 -17.59 15.43
C MET A 1 1.57 -17.75 14.03
N GLY A 2 1.60 -16.66 13.25
CA GLY A 2 2.22 -16.66 11.92
C GLY A 2 3.74 -16.59 12.06
N LEU A 3 4.46 -17.23 11.14
CA LEU A 3 5.91 -17.18 11.09
C LEU A 3 6.35 -15.81 10.59
N THR A 4 7.40 -15.23 11.17
CA THR A 4 7.99 -13.99 10.69
C THR A 4 8.96 -14.27 9.54
N LEU A 5 9.23 -13.27 8.69
CA LEU A 5 10.23 -13.43 7.62
C LEU A 5 11.58 -13.87 8.17
N GLN A 6 12.02 -13.25 9.27
CA GLN A 6 13.31 -13.58 9.88
C GLN A 6 13.37 -15.08 10.22
N GLU A 7 12.30 -15.65 10.78
CA GLU A 7 12.24 -17.08 11.09
C GLU A 7 12.33 -17.97 9.84
N VAL A 8 11.72 -17.55 8.73
CA VAL A 8 11.77 -18.27 7.46
C VAL A 8 13.15 -18.17 6.79
N LEU A 9 13.78 -17.00 6.83
CA LEU A 9 15.16 -16.85 6.36
C LEU A 9 16.13 -17.69 7.18
N VAL A 10 15.97 -17.74 8.50
CA VAL A 10 16.79 -18.60 9.38
C VAL A 10 16.65 -20.07 8.98
N ARG A 11 15.42 -20.54 8.73
CA ARG A 11 15.18 -21.93 8.31
C ARG A 11 15.87 -22.27 7.01
N ALA A 12 15.82 -21.38 6.01
CA ALA A 12 16.48 -21.60 4.74
C ALA A 12 18.00 -21.62 4.89
N LEU A 13 18.58 -20.62 5.58
CA LEU A 13 20.03 -20.51 5.73
C LEU A 13 20.63 -21.65 6.58
N LYS A 14 19.88 -22.19 7.56
CA LYS A 14 20.30 -23.38 8.34
C LYS A 14 20.37 -24.67 7.54
N LYS A 15 19.67 -24.75 6.40
CA LYS A 15 19.70 -25.92 5.50
C LYS A 15 20.90 -25.90 4.56
N LEU A 16 21.62 -24.78 4.47
CA LEU A 16 22.85 -24.68 3.68
C LEU A 16 23.99 -25.42 4.38
N GLU A 17 24.76 -26.19 3.61
CA GLU A 17 26.04 -26.70 4.07
C GLU A 17 27.03 -25.54 4.27
N GLU A 18 28.04 -25.74 5.12
CA GLU A 18 29.04 -24.71 5.46
C GLU A 18 29.70 -24.08 4.22
N SER A 19 29.97 -24.89 3.19
CA SER A 19 30.56 -24.42 1.94
C SER A 19 29.60 -23.54 1.11
N SER A 20 28.30 -23.82 1.15
CA SER A 20 27.26 -23.06 0.46
C SER A 20 26.89 -21.79 1.22
N LEU A 21 26.87 -21.84 2.55
CA LEU A 21 26.71 -20.65 3.39
C LEU A 21 27.87 -19.68 3.17
N GLN A 22 29.11 -20.16 3.04
CA GLN A 22 30.24 -19.29 2.76
C GLN A 22 30.14 -18.62 1.37
N LYS A 23 29.68 -19.36 0.35
CA LYS A 23 29.39 -18.78 -0.98
C LYS A 23 28.25 -17.76 -0.91
N PHE A 24 27.22 -18.02 -0.12
CA PHE A 24 26.11 -17.10 0.11
C PHE A 24 26.61 -15.78 0.71
N ILE A 25 27.47 -15.85 1.75
CA ILE A 25 28.05 -14.67 2.40
C ILE A 25 28.93 -13.87 1.43
N GLU A 26 29.78 -14.52 0.63
CA GLU A 26 30.61 -13.83 -0.36
C GLU A 26 29.76 -13.14 -1.44
N LYS A 27 28.66 -13.76 -1.87
CA LYS A 27 27.70 -13.15 -2.79
C LYS A 27 26.98 -11.94 -2.18
N LEU A 28 26.57 -12.06 -0.92
CA LEU A 28 25.96 -10.96 -0.17
C LEU A 28 26.91 -9.77 -0.01
N ARG A 29 28.20 -10.04 0.17
CA ARG A 29 29.27 -9.03 0.31
C ARG A 29 29.50 -8.23 -0.97
N VAL A 30 29.40 -8.86 -2.13
CA VAL A 30 29.61 -8.20 -3.44
C VAL A 30 28.32 -7.65 -4.05
N LEU A 31 27.17 -7.92 -3.44
CA LEU A 31 25.86 -7.49 -3.91
C LEU A 31 25.79 -5.98 -4.14
N GLU A 32 25.24 -5.58 -5.28
CA GLU A 32 24.85 -4.20 -5.55
C GLU A 32 23.42 -3.98 -5.04
N VAL A 33 23.26 -3.04 -4.10
CA VAL A 33 21.99 -2.75 -3.43
C VAL A 33 21.28 -1.57 -4.09
N ARG A 34 19.94 -1.52 -4.00
CA ARG A 34 19.15 -0.39 -4.56
C ARG A 34 19.50 0.92 -3.83
N GLU A 35 19.31 2.08 -4.47
CA GLU A 35 19.71 3.41 -3.95
C GLU A 35 19.17 3.74 -2.55
N GLN A 36 18.04 3.16 -2.17
CA GLN A 36 17.37 3.35 -0.88
C GLN A 36 17.86 2.43 0.25
N TYR A 37 18.78 1.49 -0.03
CA TYR A 37 19.31 0.53 0.95
C TYR A 37 20.82 0.66 1.10
N THR A 38 21.32 0.35 2.29
CA THR A 38 22.75 0.38 2.62
C THR A 38 23.33 -1.02 2.57
N LYS A 39 24.56 -1.17 2.03
CA LYS A 39 25.23 -2.48 2.03
C LYS A 39 25.58 -2.88 3.46
N ILE A 40 25.37 -4.14 3.79
CA ILE A 40 25.82 -4.70 5.06
C ILE A 40 27.36 -4.57 5.14
N PRO A 41 27.92 -4.00 6.23
CA PRO A 41 29.36 -3.86 6.40
C PRO A 41 30.08 -5.22 6.34
N LYS A 42 31.25 -5.25 5.69
CA LYS A 42 32.03 -6.48 5.48
C LYS A 42 32.44 -7.16 6.79
N ASP A 43 32.73 -6.33 7.80
CA ASP A 43 33.18 -6.79 9.11
C ASP A 43 32.05 -7.48 9.89
N GLU A 44 30.79 -7.18 9.55
CA GLU A 44 29.61 -7.79 10.19
C GLU A 44 29.21 -9.13 9.57
N LEU A 45 29.71 -9.46 8.37
CA LEU A 45 29.38 -10.70 7.66
C LEU A 45 30.36 -11.86 7.93
N THR A 46 31.56 -11.56 8.44
CA THR A 46 32.65 -12.55 8.52
C THR A 46 32.45 -13.48 9.72
N GLY A 47 32.37 -14.80 9.48
CA GLY A 47 32.31 -15.83 10.54
C GLY A 47 30.99 -15.89 11.31
N LYS A 48 29.90 -15.37 10.74
CA LYS A 48 28.58 -15.36 11.36
C LYS A 48 27.76 -16.60 11.04
N ASP A 49 26.88 -16.95 11.97
CA ASP A 49 25.95 -18.06 11.83
C ASP A 49 24.71 -17.69 10.99
N PRO A 50 23.95 -18.68 10.50
CA PRO A 50 22.73 -18.46 9.71
C PRO A 50 21.71 -17.51 10.37
N GLU A 51 21.64 -17.52 11.70
CA GLU A 51 20.72 -16.70 12.49
C GLU A 51 21.08 -15.22 12.41
N HIS A 52 22.36 -14.91 12.61
CA HIS A 52 22.84 -13.54 12.53
C HIS A 52 22.79 -13.00 11.10
N ILE A 53 23.09 -13.83 10.10
CA ILE A 53 22.96 -13.44 8.68
C ILE A 53 21.50 -13.10 8.33
N ALA A 54 20.53 -13.93 8.75
CA ALA A 54 19.11 -13.64 8.54
C ALA A 54 18.68 -12.34 9.23
N GLY A 55 19.13 -12.11 10.47
CA GLY A 55 18.84 -10.87 11.20
C GLY A 55 19.41 -9.63 10.52
N LEU A 56 20.63 -9.71 9.98
CA LEU A 56 21.25 -8.62 9.22
C LEU A 56 20.48 -8.33 7.93
N ILE A 57 20.03 -9.37 7.21
CA ILE A 57 19.21 -9.23 6.02
C ILE A 57 17.88 -8.54 6.35
N SER A 58 17.18 -8.97 7.41
CA SER A 58 15.95 -8.31 7.85
C SER A 58 16.18 -6.85 8.29
N THR A 59 17.31 -6.56 8.92
CA THR A 59 17.62 -5.21 9.43
C THR A 59 17.98 -4.23 8.29
N TYR A 60 18.88 -4.64 7.40
CA TYR A 60 19.41 -3.77 6.33
C TYR A 60 18.53 -3.74 5.09
N TYR A 61 17.89 -4.86 4.77
CA TYR A 61 17.13 -5.03 3.54
C TYR A 61 15.63 -5.15 3.77
N ARG A 62 15.15 -5.17 5.02
CA ARG A 62 13.72 -5.25 5.37
C ARG A 62 13.06 -6.48 4.75
N ASP A 63 11.74 -6.59 4.92
CA ASP A 63 11.10 -7.87 4.68
C ASP A 63 11.06 -8.26 3.21
N VAL A 64 10.55 -7.37 2.36
CA VAL A 64 10.41 -7.63 0.94
C VAL A 64 11.77 -7.80 0.26
N TYR A 65 12.65 -6.83 0.43
CA TYR A 65 13.92 -6.81 -0.29
C TYR A 65 14.93 -7.82 0.31
N GLY A 66 14.85 -8.14 1.60
CA GLY A 66 15.64 -9.21 2.21
C GLY A 66 15.28 -10.61 1.70
N ALA A 67 14.00 -10.89 1.50
CA ALA A 67 13.53 -12.15 0.91
C ALA A 67 14.00 -12.30 -0.55
N GLU A 68 13.86 -11.25 -1.36
CA GLU A 68 14.32 -11.20 -2.75
C GLU A 68 15.82 -11.45 -2.86
N VAL A 69 16.63 -10.74 -2.07
CA VAL A 69 18.09 -10.88 -2.07
C VAL A 69 18.50 -12.30 -1.70
N THR A 70 17.82 -12.92 -0.75
CA THR A 70 18.12 -14.29 -0.33
C THR A 70 17.80 -15.29 -1.44
N LEU A 71 16.65 -15.16 -2.10
CA LEU A 71 16.27 -16.03 -3.23
C LEU A 71 17.21 -15.90 -4.42
N ASP A 72 17.66 -14.68 -4.73
CA ASP A 72 18.61 -14.40 -5.83
C ASP A 72 19.97 -15.02 -5.53
N ILE A 73 20.48 -14.87 -4.31
CA ILE A 73 21.78 -15.43 -3.93
C ILE A 73 21.73 -16.96 -3.92
N LEU A 74 20.65 -17.57 -3.42
CA LEU A 74 20.48 -19.03 -3.43
C LEU A 74 20.48 -19.60 -4.85
N GLU A 75 19.88 -18.90 -5.81
CA GLU A 75 19.95 -19.28 -7.23
C GLU A 75 21.39 -19.17 -7.78
N ASP A 76 22.06 -18.07 -7.47
CA ASP A 76 23.43 -17.77 -7.92
C ASP A 76 24.46 -18.79 -7.41
N ILE A 77 24.22 -19.40 -6.24
CA ILE A 77 25.06 -20.47 -5.68
C ILE A 77 24.55 -21.88 -6.03
N ASN A 78 23.50 -21.98 -6.86
CA ASN A 78 22.87 -23.21 -7.34
C ASN A 78 22.22 -24.08 -6.23
N GLU A 79 21.74 -23.45 -5.16
CA GLU A 79 21.01 -24.09 -4.05
C GLU A 79 19.51 -24.14 -4.30
N LYS A 80 19.13 -24.79 -5.41
CA LYS A 80 17.76 -24.78 -5.95
C LYS A 80 16.72 -25.37 -4.99
N LYS A 81 17.09 -26.45 -4.28
CA LYS A 81 16.18 -27.11 -3.32
C LYS A 81 15.86 -26.19 -2.14
N VAL A 82 16.88 -25.56 -1.55
CA VAL A 82 16.70 -24.64 -0.42
C VAL A 82 15.94 -23.39 -0.86
N ARG A 83 16.18 -22.92 -2.09
CA ARG A 83 15.45 -21.81 -2.71
C ARG A 83 13.96 -22.11 -2.86
N GLU A 84 13.60 -23.27 -3.40
CA GLU A 84 12.21 -23.70 -3.60
C GLU A 84 11.47 -23.84 -2.26
N GLU A 85 12.11 -24.43 -1.26
CA GLU A 85 11.56 -24.54 0.10
C GLU A 85 11.39 -23.16 0.76
N LEU A 86 12.39 -22.27 0.64
CA LEU A 86 12.26 -20.88 1.11
C LEU A 86 11.09 -20.18 0.44
N GLN A 87 10.92 -20.37 -0.87
CA GLN A 87 9.82 -19.77 -1.62
C GLN A 87 8.45 -20.28 -1.15
N GLN A 88 8.33 -21.56 -0.79
CA GLN A 88 7.11 -22.13 -0.21
C GLN A 88 6.85 -21.59 1.20
N ASP A 89 7.88 -21.57 2.05
CA ASP A 89 7.76 -21.04 3.42
C ASP A 89 7.36 -19.55 3.41
N LEU A 90 7.86 -18.77 2.44
CA LEU A 90 7.46 -17.37 2.25
C LEU A 90 5.99 -17.19 1.82
N MET A 91 5.38 -18.19 1.16
CA MET A 91 3.94 -18.16 0.84
C MET A 91 3.08 -18.38 2.09
N GLU A 92 3.60 -19.05 3.12
CA GLU A 92 2.89 -19.32 4.38
C GLU A 92 3.04 -18.21 5.44
N VAL A 93 3.99 -17.28 5.24
CA VAL A 93 4.41 -16.26 6.24
C VAL A 93 3.40 -15.15 6.49
N ASP A 94 2.36 -14.96 5.65
CA ASP A 94 1.08 -14.27 5.92
C ASP A 94 0.55 -13.57 4.66
N THR A 95 -0.61 -14.04 4.20
CA THR A 95 -1.40 -13.58 3.04
C THR A 95 -2.10 -12.23 3.26
N ARG A 96 -1.72 -11.45 4.28
CA ARG A 96 -2.42 -10.20 4.64
C ARG A 96 -1.59 -8.92 4.55
N ARG A 97 -0.28 -8.96 4.28
CA ARG A 97 0.55 -7.73 4.22
C ARG A 97 1.53 -7.61 3.06
N THR A 98 1.53 -8.52 2.09
CA THR A 98 2.38 -8.36 0.89
C THR A 98 1.78 -9.09 -0.32
N PRO A 99 1.52 -8.42 -1.46
CA PRO A 99 0.90 -9.02 -2.64
C PRO A 99 1.89 -9.87 -3.49
N MET A 100 2.88 -10.53 -2.88
CA MET A 100 4.11 -10.87 -3.62
C MET A 100 4.29 -12.28 -4.18
N PHE A 101 3.48 -13.28 -3.82
CA PHE A 101 3.58 -14.59 -4.47
C PHE A 101 2.22 -15.27 -4.63
N THR A 102 1.40 -14.74 -5.53
CA THR A 102 0.23 -15.46 -6.06
C THR A 102 0.70 -16.70 -6.84
N ALA A 103 -0.03 -17.80 -6.73
CA ALA A 103 0.30 -19.15 -7.22
C ALA A 103 0.42 -19.33 -8.76
N GLY A 104 0.78 -18.30 -9.53
CA GLY A 104 0.81 -18.28 -11.00
C GLY A 104 2.04 -17.65 -11.68
N GLY A 105 3.09 -17.27 -10.94
CA GLY A 105 4.29 -16.63 -11.51
C GLY A 105 4.25 -15.09 -11.51
N HIS A 106 5.22 -14.45 -12.15
CA HIS A 106 5.38 -12.98 -12.19
C HIS A 106 4.18 -12.33 -12.91
N PHE A 107 3.81 -11.08 -12.56
CA PHE A 107 2.69 -10.34 -13.19
C PHE A 107 2.68 -10.42 -14.73
N ILE A 108 3.83 -10.19 -15.36
CA ILE A 108 4.00 -10.27 -16.82
C ILE A 108 3.77 -11.68 -17.41
N ASP A 109 4.01 -12.74 -16.62
CA ASP A 109 3.81 -14.11 -17.06
C ASP A 109 2.31 -14.45 -17.01
N ARG A 110 1.60 -13.96 -15.99
CA ARG A 110 0.15 -14.14 -15.81
C ARG A 110 -0.65 -13.37 -16.85
N HIS A 111 -0.33 -12.10 -17.06
CA HIS A 111 -1.01 -11.21 -18.02
C HIS A 111 -0.40 -11.25 -19.43
N ARG A 112 0.25 -12.35 -19.82
CA ARG A 112 0.98 -12.43 -21.08
C ARG A 112 0.10 -12.09 -22.29
N ALA A 113 -1.09 -12.66 -22.36
CA ALA A 113 -2.02 -12.44 -23.48
C ALA A 113 -2.49 -10.99 -23.51
N ASP A 114 -2.89 -10.45 -22.37
CA ASP A 114 -3.44 -9.11 -22.25
C ASP A 114 -2.38 -8.03 -22.50
N LEU A 115 -1.15 -8.24 -22.06
CA LEU A 115 -0.01 -7.37 -22.37
C LEU A 115 0.38 -7.40 -23.87
N ILE A 116 0.23 -8.55 -24.55
CA ILE A 116 0.44 -8.66 -26.00
C ILE A 116 -0.61 -7.86 -26.77
N HIS A 117 -1.84 -7.81 -26.28
CA HIS A 117 -2.94 -7.11 -26.94
C HIS A 117 -3.03 -5.62 -26.55
N GLY A 118 -2.70 -5.28 -25.30
CA GLY A 118 -2.83 -3.94 -24.73
C GLY A 118 -1.65 -3.01 -25.01
N ILE A 119 -0.43 -3.54 -25.13
CA ILE A 119 0.77 -2.71 -25.38
C ILE A 119 0.95 -2.48 -26.89
N THR A 120 0.43 -1.36 -27.36
CA THR A 120 0.53 -0.95 -28.77
C THR A 120 1.89 -0.35 -29.13
N ASN A 121 2.65 0.18 -28.16
CA ASN A 121 3.97 0.77 -28.39
C ASN A 121 5.08 0.10 -27.56
N VAL A 122 5.68 -0.95 -28.14
CA VAL A 122 6.73 -1.76 -27.49
C VAL A 122 8.13 -1.13 -27.63
N ASP A 123 8.34 -0.19 -28.56
CA ASP A 123 9.68 0.38 -28.85
C ASP A 123 10.30 1.18 -27.69
N PRO A 124 9.56 2.03 -26.94
CA PRO A 124 10.08 2.70 -25.74
C PRO A 124 10.53 1.71 -24.67
N VAL A 125 9.76 0.64 -24.48
CA VAL A 125 10.09 -0.42 -23.50
C VAL A 125 11.38 -1.14 -23.89
N LEU A 126 11.52 -1.51 -25.17
CA LEU A 126 12.76 -2.15 -25.67
C LEU A 126 13.98 -1.23 -25.54
N TYR A 127 13.79 0.08 -25.69
CA TYR A 127 14.86 1.06 -25.49
C TYR A 127 15.28 1.17 -24.03
N ASP A 128 14.31 1.23 -23.10
CA ASP A 128 14.56 1.29 -21.66
C ASP A 128 15.25 0.00 -21.17
N LEU A 129 14.77 -1.17 -21.63
CA LEU A 129 15.37 -2.48 -21.31
C LEU A 129 16.78 -2.66 -21.90
N TYR A 130 17.06 -2.10 -23.08
CA TYR A 130 18.40 -2.07 -23.64
C TYR A 130 19.33 -1.15 -22.84
N ARG A 131 18.86 0.04 -22.46
CA ARG A 131 19.63 1.00 -21.67
C ARG A 131 19.99 0.44 -20.29
N LYS A 132 19.07 -0.31 -19.68
CA LYS A 132 19.26 -0.99 -18.39
C LYS A 132 20.12 -2.27 -18.48
N GLY A 133 20.58 -2.66 -19.68
CA GLY A 133 21.41 -3.84 -19.87
C GLY A 133 20.67 -5.17 -19.75
N VAL A 134 19.33 -5.15 -19.69
CA VAL A 134 18.49 -6.34 -19.60
C VAL A 134 18.44 -7.07 -20.95
N LEU A 135 18.38 -6.31 -22.04
CA LEU A 135 18.41 -6.82 -23.42
C LEU A 135 19.77 -6.60 -24.08
N THR A 136 20.31 -7.63 -24.74
CA THR A 136 21.47 -7.45 -25.62
C THR A 136 21.08 -6.75 -26.93
N LYS A 137 22.05 -6.12 -27.60
CA LYS A 137 21.85 -5.47 -28.91
C LYS A 137 21.24 -6.43 -29.95
N ARG A 138 21.67 -7.69 -29.96
CA ARG A 138 21.15 -8.73 -30.86
C ARG A 138 19.69 -9.09 -30.55
N GLN A 139 19.34 -9.25 -29.28
CA GLN A 139 17.96 -9.52 -28.86
C GLN A 139 17.05 -8.33 -29.18
N ARG A 140 17.47 -7.11 -28.88
CA ARG A 140 16.71 -5.89 -29.22
C ARG A 140 16.44 -5.79 -30.72
N ASP A 141 17.47 -6.00 -31.55
CA ASP A 141 17.34 -5.89 -33.01
C ASP A 141 16.51 -7.04 -33.62
N TYR A 142 16.44 -8.20 -32.96
CA TYR A 142 15.56 -9.32 -33.30
C TYR A 142 14.10 -9.03 -32.94
N ILE A 143 13.87 -8.50 -31.73
CA ILE A 143 12.54 -8.21 -31.19
C ILE A 143 11.90 -7.01 -31.92
N ARG A 144 12.69 -6.00 -32.33
CA ARG A 144 12.20 -4.80 -33.02
C ARG A 144 11.58 -5.07 -34.40
N ARG A 145 11.81 -6.23 -35.01
CA ARG A 145 11.30 -6.57 -36.34
C ARG A 145 9.86 -7.09 -36.24
N GLY A 146 8.91 -6.43 -36.89
CA GLY A 146 7.51 -6.88 -36.95
C GLY A 146 6.52 -5.87 -36.38
N ASN A 147 5.24 -6.26 -36.34
CA ASN A 147 4.17 -5.46 -35.74
C ASN A 147 4.24 -5.50 -34.19
N PRO A 148 3.59 -4.57 -33.46
CA PRO A 148 3.66 -4.51 -31.99
C PRO A 148 3.37 -5.84 -31.28
N GLY A 149 2.38 -6.61 -31.74
CA GLY A 149 2.06 -7.91 -31.16
C GLY A 149 3.16 -8.97 -31.40
N GLU A 150 3.79 -8.99 -32.57
CA GLU A 150 4.95 -9.84 -32.87
C GLU A 150 6.18 -9.43 -32.07
N LYS A 151 6.42 -8.13 -31.90
CA LYS A 151 7.48 -7.61 -31.02
C LYS A 151 7.26 -8.13 -29.60
N MET A 152 6.03 -8.04 -29.09
CA MET A 152 5.70 -8.49 -27.74
C MET A 152 5.81 -10.01 -27.59
N ARG A 153 5.39 -10.80 -28.58
CA ARG A 153 5.57 -12.26 -28.59
C ARG A 153 7.04 -12.66 -28.57
N ARG A 154 7.89 -12.02 -29.39
CA ARG A 154 9.35 -12.28 -29.41
C ARG A 154 10.05 -11.82 -28.15
N LEU A 155 9.56 -10.73 -27.54
CA LEU A 155 10.00 -10.31 -26.22
C LEU A 155 9.68 -11.41 -25.20
N TYR A 156 8.46 -11.96 -25.20
CA TYR A 156 8.10 -13.08 -24.32
C TYR A 156 8.84 -14.39 -24.59
N GLU A 157 9.11 -14.73 -25.86
CA GLU A 157 9.98 -15.86 -26.21
C GLU A 157 11.39 -15.69 -25.63
N SER A 158 11.87 -14.44 -25.55
CA SER A 158 13.15 -14.13 -24.92
C SER A 158 13.07 -14.15 -23.39
N ILE A 159 11.91 -13.82 -22.80
CA ILE A 159 11.67 -13.69 -21.35
C ILE A 159 11.33 -15.03 -20.66
N GLY A 160 10.96 -16.08 -21.40
CA GLY A 160 10.53 -17.37 -20.84
C GLY A 160 11.47 -17.93 -19.76
N ASP A 161 12.78 -17.82 -19.97
CA ASP A 161 13.82 -18.31 -19.06
C ASP A 161 14.40 -17.22 -18.13
N TRP A 162 13.79 -16.03 -18.08
CA TRP A 162 14.31 -14.92 -17.28
C TRP A 162 13.96 -15.08 -15.79
N HIS A 163 14.95 -14.83 -14.94
CA HIS A 163 14.74 -14.75 -13.50
C HIS A 163 13.95 -13.49 -13.12
N TYR A 164 13.34 -13.53 -11.93
CA TYR A 164 12.44 -12.51 -11.38
C TYR A 164 12.95 -11.09 -11.60
N ARG A 165 14.21 -10.77 -11.24
CA ARG A 165 14.80 -9.43 -11.41
C ARG A 165 14.73 -8.88 -12.84
N LYS A 166 14.92 -9.73 -13.87
CA LYS A 166 14.82 -9.27 -15.27
C LYS A 166 13.35 -9.12 -15.70
N LYS A 167 12.45 -9.93 -15.16
CA LYS A 167 11.00 -9.82 -15.36
C LYS A 167 10.43 -8.58 -14.66
N GLU A 168 10.98 -8.24 -13.51
CA GLU A 168 10.63 -7.05 -12.73
C GLU A 168 11.07 -5.79 -13.46
N GLU A 169 12.26 -5.78 -14.08
CA GLU A 169 12.67 -4.67 -14.95
C GLU A 169 11.75 -4.52 -16.18
N VAL A 170 11.26 -5.63 -16.73
CA VAL A 170 10.27 -5.62 -17.82
C VAL A 170 8.95 -5.02 -17.35
N TYR A 171 8.46 -5.43 -16.20
CA TYR A 171 7.26 -4.83 -15.58
C TYR A 171 7.44 -3.34 -15.32
N ASN A 172 8.54 -2.93 -14.69
CA ASN A 172 8.83 -1.52 -14.42
C ASN A 172 8.91 -0.68 -15.71
N SER A 173 9.51 -1.23 -16.77
CA SER A 173 9.52 -0.58 -18.09
C SER A 173 8.14 -0.55 -18.73
N PHE A 174 7.30 -1.57 -18.53
CA PHE A 174 5.89 -1.51 -18.96
C PHE A 174 5.11 -0.47 -18.17
N TYR A 175 5.23 -0.43 -16.85
CA TYR A 175 4.57 0.53 -15.98
C TYR A 175 4.94 1.97 -16.35
N LYS A 176 6.23 2.24 -16.56
CA LYS A 176 6.74 3.55 -16.92
C LYS A 176 6.19 4.08 -18.25
N HIS A 177 6.00 3.21 -19.23
CA HIS A 177 5.61 3.60 -20.59
C HIS A 177 4.13 3.40 -20.90
N ASN A 178 3.47 2.51 -20.16
CA ASN A 178 2.07 2.15 -20.34
C ASN A 178 1.39 1.98 -18.96
N PRO A 179 1.42 3.01 -18.08
CA PRO A 179 0.91 2.88 -16.72
C PRO A 179 -0.56 2.47 -16.72
N ARG A 180 -1.40 3.10 -17.58
CA ARG A 180 -2.83 2.76 -17.73
C ARG A 180 -3.07 1.26 -17.96
N VAL A 181 -2.32 0.64 -18.88
CA VAL A 181 -2.50 -0.77 -19.23
C VAL A 181 -2.12 -1.69 -18.07
N ILE A 182 -1.05 -1.35 -17.33
CA ILE A 182 -0.59 -2.12 -16.18
C ILE A 182 -1.52 -1.92 -14.99
N ASP A 183 -1.91 -0.69 -14.70
CA ASP A 183 -2.85 -0.34 -13.65
C ASP A 183 -4.21 -1.06 -13.87
N ASP A 184 -4.73 -1.08 -15.11
CA ASP A 184 -5.98 -1.80 -15.44
C ASP A 184 -5.87 -3.32 -15.19
N MET A 185 -4.71 -3.92 -15.48
CA MET A 185 -4.46 -5.36 -15.28
C MET A 185 -4.13 -5.73 -13.83
N GLU A 186 -3.45 -4.86 -13.08
CA GLU A 186 -3.28 -4.98 -11.63
C GLU A 186 -4.64 -4.92 -10.93
N MET A 187 -5.51 -4.03 -11.39
CA MET A 187 -6.86 -3.90 -10.85
C MET A 187 -7.71 -5.16 -11.09
N GLN A 188 -7.54 -5.85 -12.22
CA GLN A 188 -8.20 -7.14 -12.51
C GLN A 188 -7.64 -8.30 -11.65
N GLU A 189 -6.36 -8.26 -11.28
CA GLU A 189 -5.77 -9.27 -10.38
C GLU A 189 -6.08 -9.03 -8.89
N ASP A 190 -6.31 -7.78 -8.50
CA ASP A 190 -6.84 -7.40 -7.18
C ASP A 190 -8.37 -7.61 -7.06
N GLU A 191 -9.03 -8.02 -8.15
CA GLU A 191 -10.48 -8.23 -8.30
C GLU A 191 -11.09 -9.54 -7.73
N PRO A 192 -10.39 -10.54 -7.14
CA PRO A 192 -11.07 -11.78 -6.71
C PRO A 192 -12.07 -11.62 -5.55
N GLN A 193 -12.33 -10.41 -5.04
CA GLN A 193 -13.16 -10.19 -3.84
C GLN A 193 -14.08 -8.95 -3.89
N LEU A 194 -14.12 -8.17 -4.97
CA LEU A 194 -15.02 -7.01 -5.04
C LEU A 194 -16.32 -7.44 -5.74
N GLU A 195 -17.38 -7.61 -4.94
CA GLU A 195 -18.73 -7.92 -5.42
C GLU A 195 -19.18 -6.97 -6.56
N GLU A 196 -19.98 -7.50 -7.51
CA GLU A 196 -20.58 -6.74 -8.60
C GLU A 196 -21.15 -5.40 -8.09
N GLY A 197 -20.58 -4.29 -8.54
CA GLY A 197 -21.06 -2.94 -8.21
C GLY A 197 -20.31 -2.20 -7.10
N PHE A 198 -19.24 -2.75 -6.51
CA PHE A 198 -18.44 -2.07 -5.46
C PHE A 198 -17.95 -0.68 -5.91
N GLY A 199 -17.36 -0.56 -7.11
CA GLY A 199 -16.85 0.70 -7.63
C GLY A 199 -17.91 1.67 -8.15
N VAL A 200 -19.14 1.19 -8.41
CA VAL A 200 -20.23 1.99 -9.00
C VAL A 200 -20.82 2.96 -7.99
N THR A 201 -20.92 2.54 -6.72
CA THR A 201 -21.47 3.36 -5.62
C THR A 201 -20.38 4.00 -4.74
N PHE A 202 -19.11 3.68 -5.00
CA PHE A 202 -17.99 4.13 -4.19
C PHE A 202 -17.84 5.65 -4.19
N ILE A 203 -17.92 6.28 -5.37
CA ILE A 203 -17.77 7.73 -5.51
C ILE A 203 -18.94 8.46 -4.83
N ASP A 204 -20.15 7.95 -4.99
CA ASP A 204 -21.35 8.50 -4.36
C ASP A 204 -21.26 8.40 -2.81
N ARG A 205 -20.70 7.29 -2.30
CA ARG A 205 -20.52 7.03 -0.86
C ARG A 205 -19.42 7.89 -0.23
N HIS A 206 -18.28 8.03 -0.91
CA HIS A 206 -17.10 8.73 -0.39
C HIS A 206 -16.96 10.15 -0.95
N ARG A 207 -18.05 10.73 -1.48
CA ARG A 207 -18.05 12.06 -2.09
C ARG A 207 -17.38 13.11 -1.19
N SER A 208 -17.74 13.16 0.09
CA SER A 208 -17.16 14.14 1.04
C SER A 208 -15.67 13.90 1.27
N ASP A 209 -15.25 12.65 1.44
CA ASP A 209 -13.84 12.28 1.61
C ASP A 209 -13.01 12.64 0.37
N LEU A 210 -13.55 12.39 -0.83
CA LEU A 210 -12.90 12.72 -2.11
C LEU A 210 -12.77 14.23 -2.31
N VAL A 211 -13.83 15.00 -2.04
CA VAL A 211 -13.85 16.46 -2.18
C VAL A 211 -12.85 17.14 -1.25
N ILE A 212 -12.74 16.66 -0.01
CA ILE A 212 -11.85 17.26 1.00
C ILE A 212 -10.38 16.86 0.74
N ARG A 213 -10.14 15.59 0.40
CA ARG A 213 -8.78 15.03 0.38
C ARG A 213 -8.08 15.11 -0.98
N ILE A 214 -8.82 15.29 -2.07
CA ILE A 214 -8.23 15.50 -3.40
C ILE A 214 -7.89 16.98 -3.57
N THR A 215 -6.60 17.28 -3.46
CA THR A 215 -6.06 18.63 -3.59
C THR A 215 -5.83 19.06 -5.05
N ASP A 216 -5.69 18.11 -5.97
CA ASP A 216 -5.51 18.36 -7.40
C ASP A 216 -6.45 17.49 -8.26
N VAL A 217 -7.48 18.13 -8.82
CA VAL A 217 -8.53 17.49 -9.63
C VAL A 217 -8.18 17.52 -11.13
N ASP A 218 -7.26 18.39 -11.53
CA ASP A 218 -6.92 18.60 -12.94
C ASP A 218 -6.34 17.34 -13.62
N PRO A 219 -5.49 16.52 -12.96
CA PRO A 219 -5.05 15.23 -13.49
C PRO A 219 -6.20 14.25 -13.70
N VAL A 220 -7.17 14.23 -12.77
CA VAL A 220 -8.34 13.34 -12.83
C VAL A 220 -9.22 13.71 -14.01
N LEU A 221 -9.52 15.00 -14.19
CA LEU A 221 -10.34 15.51 -15.29
C LEU A 221 -9.69 15.25 -16.65
N ARG A 222 -8.38 15.50 -16.76
CA ARG A 222 -7.62 15.26 -17.99
C ARG A 222 -7.69 13.79 -18.39
N ASP A 223 -7.52 12.90 -17.42
CA ASP A 223 -7.50 11.47 -17.67
C ASP A 223 -8.88 10.91 -18.03
N LEU A 224 -9.94 11.36 -17.34
CA LEU A 224 -11.32 11.01 -17.68
C LEU A 224 -11.76 11.54 -19.04
N ARG A 225 -11.24 12.70 -19.47
CA ARG A 225 -11.44 13.23 -20.82
C ARG A 225 -10.70 12.40 -21.85
N ASP A 226 -9.45 12.02 -21.60
CA ASP A 226 -8.67 11.19 -22.53
C ASP A 226 -9.30 9.80 -22.73
N GLN A 227 -9.95 9.27 -21.68
CA GLN A 227 -10.72 8.03 -21.73
C GLN A 227 -12.10 8.18 -22.41
N LYS A 228 -12.46 9.40 -22.86
CA LYS A 228 -13.76 9.76 -23.47
C LYS A 228 -14.97 9.48 -22.58
N VAL A 229 -14.78 9.51 -21.26
CA VAL A 229 -15.87 9.34 -20.29
C VAL A 229 -16.53 10.70 -20.02
N LEU A 230 -15.73 11.77 -19.95
CA LEU A 230 -16.21 13.14 -19.92
C LEU A 230 -16.52 13.64 -21.34
N THR A 231 -17.69 14.24 -21.51
CA THR A 231 -17.95 15.09 -22.68
C THR A 231 -17.17 16.41 -22.56
N GLN A 232 -16.83 17.03 -23.69
CA GLN A 232 -16.12 18.31 -23.71
C GLN A 232 -16.87 19.38 -22.90
N LYS A 233 -18.21 19.39 -22.97
CA LYS A 233 -19.06 20.31 -22.21
C LYS A 233 -18.94 20.09 -20.70
N GLN A 234 -19.02 18.84 -20.23
CA GLN A 234 -18.85 18.53 -18.80
C GLN A 234 -17.44 18.90 -18.30
N TYR A 235 -16.42 18.69 -19.12
CA TYR A 235 -15.04 19.09 -18.78
C TYR A 235 -14.93 20.61 -18.62
N ASP A 236 -15.51 21.37 -19.56
CA ASP A 236 -15.50 22.84 -19.52
C ASP A 236 -16.31 23.37 -18.33
N ASP A 237 -17.50 22.82 -18.06
CA ASP A 237 -18.37 23.18 -16.92
C ASP A 237 -17.67 22.95 -15.57
N VAL A 238 -16.89 21.86 -15.43
CA VAL A 238 -16.10 21.61 -14.21
C VAL A 238 -14.88 22.53 -14.15
N MET A 239 -14.20 22.78 -15.26
CA MET A 239 -13.03 23.68 -15.32
C MET A 239 -13.36 25.14 -15.04
N GLU A 240 -14.60 25.58 -15.27
CA GLU A 240 -15.07 26.92 -14.94
C GLU A 240 -15.15 27.20 -13.44
N LYS A 241 -15.06 26.18 -12.58
CA LYS A 241 -15.08 26.36 -11.13
C LYS A 241 -13.76 26.95 -10.61
N PRO A 242 -13.80 27.93 -9.68
CA PRO A 242 -12.61 28.66 -9.26
C PRO A 242 -11.71 27.87 -8.30
N THR A 243 -12.23 26.89 -7.56
CA THR A 243 -11.45 26.10 -6.58
C THR A 243 -11.42 24.61 -6.91
N ASN A 244 -10.36 23.90 -6.52
CA ASN A 244 -10.25 22.45 -6.74
C ASN A 244 -11.31 21.67 -5.94
N GLN A 245 -11.74 22.16 -4.78
CA GLN A 245 -12.85 21.56 -4.04
C GLN A 245 -14.18 21.64 -4.82
N GLU A 246 -14.52 22.82 -5.33
CA GLU A 246 -15.74 22.99 -6.16
C GLU A 246 -15.65 22.21 -7.47
N LYS A 247 -14.45 22.08 -8.07
CA LYS A 247 -14.22 21.19 -9.21
C LYS A 247 -14.50 19.73 -8.86
N MET A 248 -14.04 19.26 -7.69
CA MET A 248 -14.27 17.87 -7.26
C MET A 248 -15.75 17.64 -6.93
N GLU A 249 -16.43 18.62 -6.32
CA GLU A 249 -17.86 18.55 -6.04
C GLU A 249 -18.68 18.44 -7.31
N GLU A 250 -18.43 19.33 -8.27
CA GLU A 250 -19.11 19.32 -9.57
C GLU A 250 -18.80 18.03 -10.35
N LEU A 251 -17.55 17.55 -10.30
CA LEU A 251 -17.17 16.28 -10.92
C LEU A 251 -17.95 15.10 -10.29
N CYS A 252 -18.10 15.06 -8.97
CA CYS A 252 -18.89 14.02 -8.30
C CYS A 252 -20.37 14.10 -8.68
N ASP A 253 -20.95 15.31 -8.77
CA ASP A 253 -22.34 15.50 -9.22
C ASP A 253 -22.54 15.07 -10.67
N VAL A 254 -21.57 15.33 -11.55
CA VAL A 254 -21.59 14.85 -12.93
C VAL A 254 -21.50 13.33 -12.98
N ILE A 255 -20.60 12.73 -12.19
CA ILE A 255 -20.39 11.27 -12.12
C ILE A 255 -21.62 10.55 -11.56
N SER A 256 -22.35 11.13 -10.62
CA SER A 256 -23.53 10.48 -10.02
C SER A 256 -24.63 10.15 -11.04
N HIS A 257 -24.65 10.90 -12.16
CA HIS A 257 -25.58 10.73 -13.28
C HIS A 257 -25.05 9.84 -14.41
N TRP A 258 -23.83 9.29 -14.30
CA TRP A 258 -23.26 8.39 -15.30
C TRP A 258 -23.81 6.96 -15.17
N GLU A 259 -23.74 6.21 -16.27
CA GLU A 259 -23.96 4.76 -16.27
C GLU A 259 -22.86 4.05 -15.47
N ASP A 260 -23.14 2.85 -14.96
CA ASP A 260 -22.24 2.07 -14.09
C ASP A 260 -20.83 1.91 -14.67
N ALA A 261 -20.72 1.72 -15.99
CA ALA A 261 -19.45 1.63 -16.69
C ALA A 261 -18.64 2.95 -16.63
N GLY A 262 -19.31 4.10 -16.63
CA GLY A 262 -18.70 5.42 -16.45
C GLY A 262 -18.28 5.66 -15.00
N LYS A 263 -19.14 5.32 -14.03
CA LYS A 263 -18.82 5.43 -12.59
C LYS A 263 -17.63 4.56 -12.21
N TYR A 264 -17.60 3.33 -12.72
CA TYR A 264 -16.47 2.43 -12.54
C TYR A 264 -15.18 3.01 -13.13
N LYS A 265 -15.24 3.61 -14.33
CA LYS A 265 -14.09 4.29 -14.94
C LYS A 265 -13.62 5.51 -14.15
N ALA A 266 -14.53 6.24 -13.52
CA ALA A 266 -14.16 7.32 -12.62
C ALA A 266 -13.44 6.79 -11.38
N TYR A 267 -13.92 5.69 -10.81
CA TYR A 267 -13.34 5.09 -9.62
C TYR A 267 -11.93 4.54 -9.89
N ILE A 268 -11.72 3.80 -11.00
CA ILE A 268 -10.36 3.32 -11.36
C ILE A 268 -9.40 4.48 -11.61
N THR A 269 -9.88 5.58 -12.20
CA THR A 269 -9.04 6.76 -12.47
C THR A 269 -8.62 7.43 -11.16
N LEU A 270 -9.55 7.55 -10.21
CA LEU A 270 -9.27 8.04 -8.87
C LEU A 270 -8.31 7.12 -8.11
N ARG A 271 -8.50 5.79 -8.20
CA ARG A 271 -7.63 4.79 -7.55
C ARG A 271 -6.21 4.85 -8.09
N ARG A 272 -6.04 5.13 -9.38
CA ARG A 272 -4.74 5.22 -10.03
C ARG A 272 -3.99 6.50 -9.65
N LEU A 273 -4.67 7.64 -9.68
CA LEU A 273 -4.05 8.95 -9.42
C LEU A 273 -3.88 9.22 -7.91
N ASN A 274 -4.77 8.67 -7.08
CA ASN A 274 -4.80 8.88 -5.64
C ASN A 274 -4.82 7.54 -4.88
N LYS A 275 -3.89 6.63 -5.24
CA LYS A 275 -3.81 5.25 -4.72
C LYS A 275 -3.94 5.17 -3.20
N HIS A 276 -3.19 5.99 -2.47
CA HIS A 276 -3.22 5.98 -1.00
C HIS A 276 -4.57 6.39 -0.42
N LEU A 277 -5.25 7.38 -1.00
CA LEU A 277 -6.58 7.83 -0.58
C LEU A 277 -7.63 6.76 -0.85
N ILE A 278 -7.60 6.16 -2.03
CA ILE A 278 -8.62 5.21 -2.44
C ILE A 278 -8.42 3.86 -1.75
N THR A 279 -7.18 3.41 -1.54
CA THR A 279 -6.91 2.23 -0.70
C THR A 279 -7.37 2.45 0.74
N ASP A 280 -7.19 3.65 1.30
CA ASP A 280 -7.69 4.00 2.63
C ASP A 280 -9.23 3.97 2.71
N LEU A 281 -9.92 4.52 1.70
CA LEU A 281 -11.39 4.48 1.61
C LEU A 281 -11.95 3.08 1.26
N GLU A 282 -11.20 2.25 0.52
CA GLU A 282 -11.50 0.84 0.29
C GLU A 282 -11.32 0.02 1.57
N MET A 283 -10.27 0.29 2.34
CA MET A 283 -10.05 -0.31 3.64
C MET A 283 -11.17 0.10 4.61
N LYS A 284 -11.58 1.38 4.61
CA LYS A 284 -12.78 1.87 5.30
C LYS A 284 -13.98 0.99 4.92
N ASP A 285 -14.30 0.81 3.64
CA ASP A 285 -15.45 0.02 3.17
C ASP A 285 -15.35 -1.51 3.40
N LYS A 286 -14.15 -2.08 3.37
CA LYS A 286 -13.90 -3.51 3.62
C LYS A 286 -13.96 -3.84 5.11
N MET A 287 -13.44 -2.96 5.96
CA MET A 287 -13.46 -3.13 7.42
C MET A 287 -14.90 -3.12 7.97
N TRP A 288 -15.82 -2.39 7.34
CA TRP A 288 -17.25 -2.46 7.67
C TRP A 288 -17.95 -3.76 7.26
N ARG A 289 -17.40 -4.53 6.30
CA ARG A 289 -18.05 -5.73 5.76
C ARG A 289 -17.53 -7.05 6.33
N GLU A 290 -16.23 -7.15 6.62
CA GLU A 290 -15.63 -8.41 7.07
C GLU A 290 -15.60 -8.57 8.60
N VAL A 291 -15.72 -7.48 9.35
CA VAL A 291 -15.80 -7.60 10.80
C VAL A 291 -17.25 -7.91 11.16
N LYS A 292 -17.52 -9.17 11.52
CA LYS A 292 -18.58 -9.47 12.50
C LYS A 292 -18.19 -8.76 13.80
N LEU A 293 -18.43 -7.46 13.87
CA LEU A 293 -18.28 -6.70 15.09
C LEU A 293 -19.36 -7.17 16.06
N PRO A 294 -19.03 -7.43 17.33
CA PRO A 294 -20.04 -7.49 18.37
C PRO A 294 -20.70 -6.11 18.40
N ASP A 295 -21.95 -6.05 17.93
CA ASP A 295 -22.94 -4.99 18.17
C ASP A 295 -22.34 -3.58 18.43
N LEU A 296 -21.74 -2.95 17.40
CA LEU A 296 -21.15 -1.62 17.51
C LEU A 296 -22.23 -0.54 17.69
N ARG A 297 -22.63 -0.34 18.93
CA ARG A 297 -23.30 0.88 19.36
C ARG A 297 -22.27 2.01 19.39
N ALA A 298 -22.70 3.22 19.04
CA ALA A 298 -21.89 4.43 19.25
C ALA A 298 -21.43 4.47 20.73
N GLY A 299 -20.14 4.24 20.97
CA GLY A 299 -19.55 4.16 22.33
C GLY A 299 -18.44 3.14 22.53
N ASP A 300 -18.08 2.33 21.52
CA ASP A 300 -17.12 1.21 21.68
C ASP A 300 -15.66 1.54 21.31
N HIS A 301 -15.36 2.81 20.99
CA HIS A 301 -14.00 3.24 20.67
C HIS A 301 -13.14 3.31 21.95
N PHE A 302 -11.82 3.05 21.87
CA PHE A 302 -10.89 3.10 23.01
C PHE A 302 -11.04 4.39 23.83
N ILE A 303 -11.14 5.54 23.16
CA ILE A 303 -11.34 6.84 23.83
C ILE A 303 -12.69 6.99 24.52
N ASP A 304 -13.74 6.31 24.05
CA ASP A 304 -15.07 6.33 24.66
C ASP A 304 -15.10 5.43 25.90
N ARG A 305 -14.44 4.26 25.82
CA ARG A 305 -14.30 3.29 26.92
C ARG A 305 -13.45 3.84 28.05
N HIS A 306 -12.34 4.52 27.73
CA HIS A 306 -11.45 5.15 28.72
C HIS A 306 -11.71 6.65 28.90
N ARG A 307 -12.92 7.13 28.60
CA ARG A 307 -13.26 8.56 28.66
C ARG A 307 -12.97 9.20 30.02
N ALA A 308 -13.33 8.52 31.11
CA ALA A 308 -13.12 9.06 32.46
C ALA A 308 -11.63 9.19 32.77
N ASP A 309 -10.86 8.14 32.45
CA ASP A 309 -9.43 8.09 32.73
C ASP A 309 -8.63 9.07 31.86
N LEU A 310 -9.06 9.26 30.60
CA LEU A 310 -8.47 10.25 29.70
C LEU A 310 -8.79 11.69 30.13
N ILE A 311 -10.00 11.96 30.64
CA ILE A 311 -10.35 13.28 31.18
C ILE A 311 -9.48 13.63 32.39
N HIS A 312 -9.16 12.67 33.26
CA HIS A 312 -8.36 12.90 34.47
C HIS A 312 -6.84 12.76 34.26
N GLY A 313 -6.41 11.95 33.31
CA GLY A 313 -5.00 11.63 33.06
C GLY A 313 -4.28 12.64 32.16
N ILE A 314 -5.01 13.43 31.37
CA ILE A 314 -4.41 14.38 30.42
C ILE A 314 -4.26 15.74 31.09
N THR A 315 -3.02 16.11 31.38
CA THR A 315 -2.67 17.39 32.01
C THR A 315 -2.51 18.53 31.02
N ASP A 316 -2.27 18.25 29.73
CA ASP A 316 -2.15 19.26 28.67
C ASP A 316 -2.92 18.86 27.41
N VAL A 317 -4.00 19.60 27.14
CA VAL A 317 -4.97 19.34 26.06
C VAL A 317 -4.68 20.24 24.85
N ASP A 318 -3.93 21.32 25.04
CA ASP A 318 -3.74 22.36 24.02
C ASP A 318 -2.95 21.81 22.80
N PRO A 319 -1.87 21.02 22.96
CA PRO A 319 -1.16 20.41 21.83
C PRO A 319 -2.03 19.43 21.04
N VAL A 320 -2.93 18.72 21.72
CA VAL A 320 -3.86 17.76 21.12
C VAL A 320 -4.88 18.52 20.27
N VAL A 321 -5.49 19.58 20.82
CA VAL A 321 -6.48 20.40 20.14
C VAL A 321 -5.88 21.13 18.94
N ASP A 322 -4.63 21.61 19.05
CA ASP A 322 -3.91 22.22 17.93
C ASP A 322 -3.57 21.20 16.82
N ASP A 323 -3.22 19.97 17.17
CA ASP A 323 -2.97 18.90 16.18
C ASP A 323 -4.28 18.50 15.48
N LEU A 324 -5.38 18.40 16.22
CA LEU A 324 -6.72 18.12 15.67
C LEU A 324 -7.22 19.25 14.77
N PHE A 325 -6.92 20.50 15.11
CA PHE A 325 -7.22 21.66 14.26
C PHE A 325 -6.38 21.63 12.98
N ARG A 326 -5.08 21.32 13.06
CA ARG A 326 -4.21 21.18 11.87
C ARG A 326 -4.63 20.04 10.94
N LYS A 327 -5.36 19.05 11.46
CA LYS A 327 -5.91 17.91 10.71
C LYS A 327 -7.33 18.16 10.18
N ASP A 328 -7.85 19.39 10.28
CA ASP A 328 -9.20 19.78 9.87
C ASP A 328 -10.34 19.01 10.58
N LEU A 329 -10.06 18.38 11.73
CA LEU A 329 -11.06 17.64 12.52
C LEU A 329 -11.91 18.57 13.40
N LEU A 330 -11.41 19.78 13.66
CA LEU A 330 -12.09 20.81 14.44
C LEU A 330 -12.22 22.07 13.60
N THR A 331 -13.42 22.64 13.57
CA THR A 331 -13.61 23.98 13.01
C THR A 331 -13.02 25.05 13.93
N ILE A 332 -12.74 26.24 13.38
CA ILE A 332 -12.26 27.41 14.16
C ILE A 332 -13.17 27.71 15.36
N LYS A 333 -14.49 27.52 15.22
CA LYS A 333 -15.47 27.75 16.30
C LYS A 333 -15.40 26.67 17.38
N GLU A 334 -15.13 25.43 17.00
CA GLU A 334 -14.99 24.30 17.92
C GLU A 334 -13.67 24.37 18.67
N GLN A 335 -12.58 24.76 17.99
CA GLN A 335 -11.29 25.03 18.63
C GLN A 335 -11.42 26.15 19.65
N ASP A 336 -12.02 27.30 19.29
CA ASP A 336 -12.25 28.41 20.23
C ASP A 336 -13.12 27.98 21.43
N TYR A 337 -14.13 27.13 21.19
CA TYR A 337 -14.96 26.59 22.26
C TYR A 337 -14.17 25.70 23.23
N ILE A 338 -13.27 24.85 22.73
CA ILE A 338 -12.43 23.98 23.56
C ILE A 338 -11.36 24.81 24.29
N MET A 339 -10.72 25.75 23.60
CA MET A 339 -9.59 26.58 24.10
C MET A 339 -9.99 27.69 25.07
N ARG A 340 -11.30 27.87 25.36
CA ARG A 340 -11.75 28.78 26.41
C ARG A 340 -11.08 28.47 27.75
N PRO A 341 -10.73 29.50 28.54
CA PRO A 341 -10.05 29.31 29.82
C PRO A 341 -10.86 28.39 30.74
N GLY A 342 -10.16 27.43 31.34
CA GLY A 342 -10.72 26.36 32.15
C GLY A 342 -9.66 25.32 32.46
N GLU A 343 -9.94 24.47 33.43
CA GLU A 343 -9.07 23.36 33.82
C GLU A 343 -8.89 22.36 32.64
N PRO A 344 -7.76 21.63 32.56
CA PRO A 344 -7.53 20.61 31.53
C PRO A 344 -8.68 19.60 31.40
N GLU A 345 -9.28 19.21 32.53
CA GLU A 345 -10.46 18.33 32.54
C GLU A 345 -11.67 18.93 31.81
N GLU A 346 -11.91 20.23 31.96
CA GLU A 346 -13.01 20.92 31.28
C GLU A 346 -12.75 21.01 29.78
N LYS A 347 -11.50 21.26 29.37
CA LYS A 347 -11.09 21.24 27.97
C LYS A 347 -11.30 19.86 27.36
N MET A 348 -10.87 18.78 28.03
CA MET A 348 -11.15 17.41 27.59
C MET A 348 -12.65 17.11 27.52
N ARG A 349 -13.44 17.55 28.50
CA ARG A 349 -14.91 17.36 28.46
C ARG A 349 -15.55 18.07 27.26
N ARG A 350 -15.09 19.27 26.91
CA ARG A 350 -15.56 20.00 25.71
C ARG A 350 -15.13 19.31 24.42
N LEU A 351 -13.89 18.82 24.36
CA LEU A 351 -13.37 18.02 23.25
C LEU A 351 -14.24 16.75 23.05
N TYR A 352 -14.49 15.99 24.12
CA TYR A 352 -15.39 14.82 24.09
C TYR A 352 -16.84 15.16 23.75
N ALA A 353 -17.34 16.34 24.11
CA ALA A 353 -18.70 16.75 23.74
C ALA A 353 -18.85 16.93 22.23
N ILE A 354 -17.80 17.40 21.56
CA ILE A 354 -17.74 17.51 20.09
C ILE A 354 -17.52 16.12 19.47
N ILE A 355 -16.58 15.33 20.00
CA ILE A 355 -16.21 14.03 19.41
C ILE A 355 -17.28 12.96 19.60
N ARG A 356 -18.14 13.05 20.62
CA ARG A 356 -19.18 12.05 20.89
C ARG A 356 -20.11 11.80 19.69
N VAL A 357 -20.39 12.86 18.92
CA VAL A 357 -21.26 12.82 17.73
C VAL A 357 -20.49 12.55 16.43
N ARG A 358 -19.17 12.44 16.51
CA ARG A 358 -18.27 12.19 15.38
C ARG A 358 -18.14 10.70 15.09
N ASP A 359 -17.69 10.38 13.88
CA ASP A 359 -17.58 8.98 13.45
C ASP A 359 -16.38 8.27 14.10
N TYR A 360 -16.24 6.96 13.85
CA TYR A 360 -15.16 6.16 14.44
C TYR A 360 -13.76 6.68 14.04
N TRP A 361 -13.59 7.22 12.84
CA TRP A 361 -12.29 7.65 12.33
C TRP A 361 -11.86 9.00 12.89
N ASP A 362 -12.81 9.90 13.08
CA ASP A 362 -12.61 11.12 13.85
C ASP A 362 -12.16 10.79 15.29
N LYS A 363 -12.71 9.73 15.88
CA LYS A 363 -12.30 9.22 17.20
C LYS A 363 -10.92 8.56 17.18
N GLU A 364 -10.58 7.84 16.12
CA GLU A 364 -9.26 7.22 15.93
C GLU A 364 -8.18 8.30 15.76
N GLU A 365 -8.47 9.38 15.04
CA GLU A 365 -7.55 10.51 14.91
C GLU A 365 -7.36 11.28 16.21
N VAL A 366 -8.41 11.38 17.02
CA VAL A 366 -8.30 11.86 18.40
C VAL A 366 -7.39 10.95 19.20
N TYR A 367 -7.58 9.64 19.13
CA TYR A 367 -6.71 8.68 19.81
C TYR A 367 -5.25 8.79 19.36
N ASN A 368 -4.98 8.89 18.06
CA ASN A 368 -3.64 9.07 17.51
C ASN A 368 -2.99 10.37 18.00
N SER A 369 -3.77 11.45 18.08
CA SER A 369 -3.31 12.73 18.59
C SER A 369 -3.05 12.65 20.10
N LEU A 370 -3.92 11.98 20.86
CA LEU A 370 -3.72 11.70 22.29
C LEU A 370 -2.47 10.86 22.54
N TYR A 371 -2.25 9.80 21.75
CA TYR A 371 -1.08 8.94 21.83
C TYR A 371 0.22 9.68 21.52
N LYS A 372 0.18 10.60 20.56
CA LYS A 372 1.35 11.40 20.15
C LYS A 372 1.84 12.34 21.25
N TYR A 373 0.93 12.99 21.98
CA TYR A 373 1.29 13.99 23.01
C TYR A 373 1.29 13.42 24.44
N ASN A 374 0.55 12.35 24.69
CA ASN A 374 0.42 11.71 25.99
C ASN A 374 0.57 10.17 25.89
N PRO A 375 1.70 9.65 25.34
CA PRO A 375 1.87 8.21 25.11
C PRO A 375 1.80 7.42 26.42
N HIS A 376 2.38 7.96 27.50
CA HIS A 376 2.40 7.30 28.82
C HIS A 376 1.00 7.00 29.37
N VAL A 377 0.05 7.94 29.22
CA VAL A 377 -1.33 7.74 29.69
C VAL A 377 -2.04 6.66 28.88
N ILE A 378 -1.82 6.63 27.57
CA ILE A 378 -2.45 5.63 26.69
C ILE A 378 -1.84 4.25 26.89
N ASP A 379 -0.53 4.16 27.07
CA ASP A 379 0.16 2.88 27.31
C ASP A 379 -0.26 2.28 28.66
N ASP A 380 -0.37 3.10 29.72
CA ASP A 380 -0.87 2.64 31.01
C ASP A 380 -2.31 2.12 30.92
N LEU A 381 -3.19 2.81 30.17
CA LEU A 381 -4.57 2.37 29.95
C LEU A 381 -4.67 1.08 29.13
N LYS A 382 -3.81 0.89 28.13
CA LYS A 382 -3.72 -0.37 27.37
C LYS A 382 -3.26 -1.54 28.23
N ILE A 383 -2.31 -1.30 29.14
CA ILE A 383 -1.83 -2.33 30.05
C ILE A 383 -2.97 -2.75 30.99
N GLN A 384 -3.70 -1.79 31.56
CA GLN A 384 -4.87 -2.05 32.42
C GLN A 384 -5.99 -2.79 31.68
N GLU A 385 -6.26 -2.44 30.43
CA GLU A 385 -7.27 -3.12 29.60
C GLU A 385 -6.88 -4.59 29.33
N ASN A 386 -5.61 -4.85 29.03
CA ASN A 386 -5.09 -6.21 28.80
C ASN A 386 -5.09 -7.06 30.08
N GLU A 387 -4.78 -6.47 31.24
CA GLU A 387 -4.84 -7.15 32.55
C GLU A 387 -6.29 -7.48 32.94
N SER A 388 -7.24 -6.57 32.68
CA SER A 388 -8.67 -6.77 32.96
C SER A 388 -9.27 -7.91 32.12
N GLN A 389 -8.90 -8.01 30.84
CA GLN A 389 -9.35 -9.09 29.96
C GLN A 389 -8.74 -10.47 30.32
N LEU A 390 -7.54 -10.50 30.91
CA LEU A 390 -6.89 -11.71 31.41
C LEU A 390 -7.50 -12.25 32.71
N GLU A 391 -8.14 -11.38 33.51
CA GLU A 391 -8.88 -11.78 34.72
C GLU A 391 -10.30 -12.27 34.40
N GLU A 392 -10.99 -11.65 33.44
CA GLU A 392 -12.33 -12.10 33.00
C GLU A 392 -12.30 -13.43 32.24
N GLY A 393 -11.19 -13.77 31.58
CA GLY A 393 -10.99 -15.05 30.89
C GLY A 393 -10.63 -16.24 31.81
N LYS A 394 -10.55 -16.03 33.13
CA LYS A 394 -10.20 -17.07 34.12
C LYS A 394 -11.38 -17.51 35.01
N CYS A 395 -12.60 -17.02 34.76
CA CYS A 395 -13.81 -17.46 35.45
C CYS A 395 -14.59 -18.52 34.66
#